data_AF-A0A9E5W485-F1
#
_entry.id   AF-A0A9E5W485-F1
#
_cell.length_a   1.000
_cell.length_b   1.000
_cell.length_c   1.000
_cell.angle_alpha   90.00
_cell.angle_beta   90.00
_cell.angle_gamma   90.00
#
_symmetry.space_group_name_H-M   'P 1'
#
loop_
_entity.id
_entity.type
_entity.pdbx_description
1 polymer ?
#
loop_
_entity_poly.entity_id
_entity_poly.type
_entity_poly.pdbx_seq_one_letter_code
_entity_poly.pdbx_strand_id
1 'polypeptide(L)'
;MRYTPKAELEQRIAKLQEGLRQSGIEGAVIVQNADLFYFTGTIQRSHLFVPSEGKPLLLVKKNLERAQEESSLDMIIPVDSLKEI
;
A
#
# COMPACT_ATOMS: atom_id res chain seq x y z
N MET A 1 8.90 -18.51 3.01
CA MET A 1 8.08 -18.05 1.87
C MET A 1 8.91 -17.12 0.99
N ARG A 2 8.56 -16.95 -0.30
CA ARG A 2 9.20 -15.94 -1.16
C ARG A 2 8.28 -14.72 -1.22
N TYR A 3 8.62 -13.66 -0.51
CA TYR A 3 7.87 -12.40 -0.53
C TYR A 3 8.23 -11.54 -1.75
N THR A 4 7.34 -10.62 -2.10
CA THR A 4 7.57 -9.67 -3.21
C THR A 4 8.75 -8.75 -2.85
N PRO A 5 9.79 -8.64 -3.70
CA PRO A 5 10.93 -7.79 -3.42
C PRO A 5 10.53 -6.31 -3.24
N LYS A 6 11.14 -5.62 -2.28
CA LYS A 6 10.91 -4.19 -2.02
C LYS A 6 11.01 -3.33 -3.28
N ALA A 7 12.08 -3.52 -4.07
CA ALA A 7 12.31 -2.77 -5.30
C ALA A 7 11.18 -2.93 -6.33
N GLU A 8 10.53 -4.10 -6.37
CA GLU A 8 9.41 -4.34 -7.25
C GLU A 8 8.15 -3.58 -6.79
N LEU A 9 7.87 -3.57 -5.48
CA LEU A 9 6.77 -2.78 -4.92
C LEU A 9 6.99 -1.28 -5.17
N GLU A 10 8.20 -0.78 -4.91
CA GLU A 10 8.58 0.62 -5.17
C GLU A 10 8.39 1.01 -6.64
N GLN A 11 8.80 0.15 -7.57
CA GLN A 11 8.62 0.41 -9.00
C GLN A 11 7.13 0.46 -9.39
N ARG A 12 6.30 -0.44 -8.84
CA ARG A 12 4.86 -0.46 -9.09
C ARG A 12 4.20 0.80 -8.57
N ILE A 13 4.53 1.21 -7.34
CA ILE A 13 4.03 2.44 -6.72
C ILE A 13 4.46 3.67 -7.52
N ALA A 14 5.73 3.77 -7.93
CA ALA A 14 6.22 4.89 -8.72
C ALA A 14 5.47 5.06 -10.04
N LYS A 15 5.13 3.94 -10.72
CA LYS A 15 4.31 3.97 -11.94
C LYS A 15 2.89 4.46 -11.68
N LEU A 16 2.27 4.02 -10.58
CA LEU A 16 0.95 4.51 -10.20
C LEU A 16 0.99 6.01 -9.91
N GLN A 17 1.97 6.46 -9.13
CA GLN A 17 2.17 7.88 -8.81
C GLN A 17 2.35 8.75 -10.05
N GLU A 18 3.09 8.27 -11.05
CA GLU A 18 3.20 8.96 -12.35
C GLU A 18 1.84 9.10 -13.04
N GLY A 19 1.05 8.03 -13.10
CA GLY A 19 -0.30 8.08 -13.66
C GLY A 19 -1.23 9.04 -12.90
N LEU A 20 -1.12 9.10 -11.57
CA LEU A 20 -1.88 10.04 -10.73
C LEU A 20 -1.51 11.49 -11.04
N ARG A 21 -0.21 11.81 -11.09
CA ARG A 21 0.28 13.16 -11.45
C ARG A 21 -0.18 13.58 -12.84
N GLN A 22 -0.05 12.71 -13.84
CA GLN A 22 -0.50 13.01 -15.21
C GLN A 22 -2.01 13.26 -15.29
N SER A 23 -2.79 12.67 -14.39
CA SER A 23 -4.25 12.83 -14.32
C SER A 23 -4.68 13.97 -13.40
N GLY A 24 -3.76 14.71 -12.77
CA GLY A 24 -4.08 15.75 -11.79
C GLY A 24 -4.72 15.22 -10.51
N ILE A 25 -4.46 13.96 -10.15
CA ILE A 25 -5.00 13.30 -8.96
C ILE A 25 -3.94 13.32 -7.85
N GLU A 26 -4.30 13.74 -6.65
CA GLU A 26 -3.38 13.89 -5.51
C GLU A 26 -3.09 12.58 -4.76
N GLY A 27 -3.93 11.56 -4.93
CA GLY A 27 -3.74 10.26 -4.32
C GLY A 27 -4.81 9.24 -4.68
N ALA A 28 -4.53 7.98 -4.37
CA ALA A 28 -5.44 6.87 -4.56
C ALA A 28 -5.58 6.05 -3.28
N VAL A 29 -6.79 5.54 -3.03
CA VAL A 29 -7.05 4.53 -1.99
C VAL A 29 -7.36 3.22 -2.68
N ILE A 30 -6.55 2.20 -2.40
CA ILE A 30 -6.66 0.87 -2.96
C ILE A 30 -7.29 -0.06 -1.92
N VAL A 31 -8.37 -0.72 -2.33
CA VAL A 31 -9.22 -1.55 -1.44
C VAL A 31 -9.40 -2.97 -1.94
N GLN A 32 -9.08 -3.23 -3.21
CA GLN A 32 -9.32 -4.51 -3.89
C GLN A 32 -8.13 -5.45 -3.64
N ASN A 33 -8.40 -6.71 -3.28
CA ASN A 33 -7.38 -7.63 -2.78
C ASN A 33 -6.25 -7.94 -3.78
N ALA A 34 -6.56 -8.01 -5.08
CA ALA A 34 -5.54 -8.28 -6.10
C ALA A 34 -4.59 -7.09 -6.24
N ASP A 35 -5.13 -5.87 -6.24
CA ASP A 35 -4.35 -4.64 -6.27
C ASP A 35 -3.57 -4.44 -4.97
N LEU A 36 -4.17 -4.74 -3.80
CA LEU A 36 -3.44 -4.74 -2.53
C LEU A 36 -2.25 -5.69 -2.58
N PHE A 37 -2.44 -6.92 -3.02
CA PHE A 37 -1.31 -7.85 -3.19
C PHE A 37 -0.28 -7.31 -4.19
N TYR A 38 -0.72 -6.75 -5.30
CA TYR A 38 0.16 -6.19 -6.31
C TYR A 38 1.02 -5.03 -5.78
N PHE A 39 0.44 -4.11 -5.02
CA PHE A 39 1.17 -2.93 -4.53
C PHE A 39 1.84 -3.12 -3.16
N THR A 40 1.48 -4.15 -2.40
CA THR A 40 1.95 -4.33 -1.01
C THR A 40 2.59 -5.70 -0.75
N GLY A 41 2.35 -6.72 -1.57
CA GLY A 41 2.79 -8.08 -1.30
C GLY A 41 1.97 -8.84 -0.25
N THR A 42 0.95 -8.21 0.34
CA THR A 42 0.06 -8.84 1.33
C THR A 42 -1.41 -8.78 0.92
N ILE A 43 -2.19 -9.76 1.37
CA ILE A 43 -3.67 -9.80 1.29
C ILE A 43 -4.32 -9.61 2.67
N GLN A 44 -3.56 -9.17 3.69
CA GLN A 44 -4.12 -8.84 5.00
C GLN A 44 -5.22 -7.78 4.85
N ARG A 45 -6.19 -7.81 5.77
CA ARG A 45 -7.30 -6.86 5.80
C ARG A 45 -6.77 -5.44 6.04
N SER A 46 -6.59 -4.71 4.96
CA SER A 46 -5.90 -3.41 4.93
C SER A 46 -6.44 -2.52 3.81
N HIS A 47 -6.01 -1.28 3.80
CA HIS A 47 -6.13 -0.37 2.66
C HIS A 47 -4.75 0.20 2.37
N LEU A 48 -4.45 0.48 1.11
CA LEU A 48 -3.24 1.20 0.75
C LEU A 48 -3.64 2.60 0.29
N PHE A 49 -3.10 3.62 0.95
CA PHE A 49 -3.12 4.98 0.44
C PHE A 49 -1.82 5.24 -0.32
N VAL A 50 -1.94 5.68 -1.57
CA VAL A 50 -0.80 6.07 -2.42
C VAL A 50 -0.97 7.55 -2.79
N PRO A 51 -0.22 8.47 -2.18
CA PRO A 51 -0.22 9.86 -2.62
C PRO A 51 0.47 10.00 -3.98
N SER A 52 0.16 11.04 -4.76
CA SER A 52 0.83 11.33 -6.03
C SER A 52 2.33 11.61 -5.87
N GLU A 53 2.74 12.03 -4.68
CA GLU A 53 4.14 12.24 -4.27
C GLU A 53 4.35 11.78 -2.83
N GLY A 54 5.55 11.25 -2.53
CA GLY A 54 5.90 10.76 -1.20
C GLY A 54 5.66 9.26 -1.00
N LYS A 55 5.59 8.84 0.27
CA LYS A 55 5.53 7.41 0.64
C LYS A 55 4.09 6.91 0.69
N PRO A 56 3.81 5.70 0.19
CA PRO A 56 2.51 5.06 0.37
C PRO A 56 2.33 4.61 1.83
N LEU A 57 1.10 4.55 2.30
CA LEU A 57 0.72 4.14 3.66
C LEU A 57 -0.15 2.88 3.60
N LEU A 58 0.35 1.78 4.15
CA LEU A 58 -0.41 0.54 4.30
C LEU A 58 -1.15 0.55 5.64
N LEU A 59 -2.45 0.81 5.59
CA LEU A 59 -3.34 0.95 6.73
C LEU A 59 -3.97 -0.40 7.08
N VAL A 60 -3.45 -1.06 8.11
CA VAL A 60 -3.78 -2.45 8.47
C VAL A 60 -4.86 -2.49 9.55
N LYS A 61 -5.99 -3.16 9.27
CA LYS A 61 -7.11 -3.29 10.21
C LYS A 61 -6.98 -4.47 11.15
N LYS A 62 -6.30 -5.54 10.73
CA LYS A 62 -6.08 -6.76 11.53
C LYS A 62 -4.75 -7.41 11.16
N ASN A 63 -4.14 -8.07 12.14
CA ASN A 63 -2.90 -8.84 11.99
C ASN A 63 -1.72 -7.98 11.49
N LEU A 64 -1.39 -6.91 12.23
CA LEU A 64 -0.27 -6.02 11.90
C LEU A 64 1.05 -6.76 11.71
N GLU A 65 1.38 -7.67 12.64
CA GLU A 65 2.61 -8.46 12.61
C GLU A 65 2.75 -9.24 11.29
N ARG A 66 1.67 -9.88 10.86
CA ARG A 66 1.65 -10.62 9.59
C ARG A 66 1.79 -9.70 8.38
N ALA A 67 1.19 -8.50 8.42
CA ALA A 67 1.37 -7.52 7.35
C ALA A 67 2.82 -7.03 7.27
N GLN A 68 3.50 -6.87 8.41
CA GLN A 68 4.93 -6.50 8.48
C GLN A 68 5.86 -7.64 8.03
N GLU A 69 5.47 -8.89 8.22
CA GLU A 69 6.20 -10.05 7.71
C GLU A 69 6.05 -10.21 6.18
N GLU A 70 4.83 -10.02 5.66
CA GLU A 70 4.52 -10.23 4.24
C GLU A 70 4.89 -9.04 3.33
N SER A 71 4.76 -7.81 3.82
CA SER A 71 5.00 -6.58 3.04
C SER A 71 6.35 -5.95 3.34
N SER A 72 7.05 -5.53 2.29
CA SER A 72 8.32 -4.79 2.41
C SER A 72 8.16 -3.27 2.32
N LEU A 73 6.94 -2.73 2.48
CA LEU A 73 6.70 -1.29 2.53
C LEU A 73 7.20 -0.69 3.85
N ASP A 74 7.70 0.55 3.79
CA ASP A 74 8.23 1.24 4.98
C ASP A 74 7.14 1.64 5.98
N MET A 75 5.97 2.07 5.48
CA MET A 75 4.92 2.69 6.29
C MET A 75 3.72 1.74 6.43
N ILE A 76 3.78 0.88 7.44
CA ILE A 76 2.71 -0.06 7.78
C ILE A 76 2.12 0.37 9.12
N ILE A 77 0.88 0.88 9.09
CA ILE A 77 0.24 1.57 10.21
C ILE A 77 -1.01 0.80 10.64
N PRO A 78 -1.17 0.44 11.91
CA PRO A 78 -2.41 -0.14 12.41
C PRO A 78 -3.52 0.93 12.45
N VAL A 79 -4.73 0.56 12.04
CA VAL A 79 -5.92 1.43 12.14
C VAL A 79 -7.13 0.62 12.56
N ASP A 80 -7.93 1.12 13.50
CA ASP A 80 -9.20 0.50 13.87
C ASP A 80 -10.31 0.92 12.88
N SER A 81 -10.23 2.17 12.40
CA SER A 81 -11.16 2.72 11.42
C SER A 81 -10.46 3.69 10.45
N LEU A 82 -10.91 3.71 9.19
CA LEU A 82 -10.48 4.75 8.23
C LEU A 82 -11.00 6.15 8.61
N LYS A 83 -11.94 6.26 9.56
CA LYS A 83 -12.43 7.55 10.06
C LYS A 83 -11.44 8.26 11.00
N GLU A 84 -10.37 7.58 11.41
CA GLU A 84 -9.38 8.08 12.39
C GLU A 84 -8.20 8.78 11.71
N ILE A 85 -8.19 8.83 10.38
CA ILE A 85 -7.21 9.51 9.53
C ILE A 85 -7.94 10.61 8.76
#